data_AF-A0A9P0CRB0-F1
#
_entry.id   AF-A0A9P0CRB0-F1
#
_cell.length_a   1.000
_cell.length_b   1.000
_cell.length_c   1.000
_cell.angle_alpha   90.00
_cell.angle_beta   90.00
_cell.angle_gamma   90.00
#
_symmetry.space_group_name_H-M   'P 1'
#
loop_
_entity.id
_entity.type
_entity.pdbx_description
1 polymer ?
#
loop_
_entity_poly.entity_id
_entity_poly.type
_entity_poly.pdbx_seq_one_letter_code
_entity_poly.pdbx_strand_id
1 'polypeptide(L)'
;MNIYWATCVLCFFSALFDTGSALNCWSCDSQEKADSCRDYFNISQIEIEEVERLQKYDYGFPKTKPCYGDGTKDEKTVCLKLVFKGASSKDKSDVIRRCQVVPNALKSGDCPEGLTVGNSRTVEYCGTCDTDDCNSAIAIETNIFLAILMMTLLHSAKTL
;
A
#
# COMPACT_ATOMS: atom_id res chain seq x y z
N MET A 1 -41.08 0.89 -18.40
CA MET A 1 -40.11 1.39 -17.41
C MET A 1 -38.76 0.78 -17.78
N ASN A 2 -37.78 1.61 -18.12
CA ASN A 2 -36.57 1.18 -18.83
C ASN A 2 -35.65 0.37 -17.90
N ILE A 3 -35.27 -0.85 -18.29
CA ILE A 3 -34.38 -1.74 -17.52
C ILE A 3 -33.08 -1.03 -17.09
N TYR A 4 -32.57 -0.13 -17.94
CA TYR A 4 -31.38 0.68 -17.68
C TYR A 4 -31.48 1.61 -16.47
N TRP A 5 -32.68 2.16 -16.19
CA TRP A 5 -32.90 3.01 -15.02
C TRP A 5 -32.87 2.21 -13.73
N ALA A 6 -33.45 1.00 -13.74
CA ALA A 6 -33.44 0.11 -12.59
C ALA A 6 -32.01 -0.36 -12.25
N THR A 7 -31.18 -0.66 -13.27
CA THR A 7 -29.78 -1.06 -13.06
C THR A 7 -28.92 0.09 -12.54
N CYS A 8 -29.12 1.32 -13.02
CA CYS A 8 -28.39 2.50 -12.51
C CYS A 8 -28.71 2.80 -11.04
N VAL A 9 -30.00 2.70 -10.65
CA VAL A 9 -30.42 2.92 -9.26
C VAL A 9 -29.88 1.83 -8.34
N LEU A 10 -29.86 0.57 -8.78
CA LEU A 10 -29.33 -0.55 -7.99
C LEU A 10 -27.83 -0.42 -7.72
N CYS A 11 -27.03 -0.01 -8.72
CA CYS A 11 -25.60 0.24 -8.55
C CYS A 11 -25.30 1.41 -7.60
N PHE A 12 -26.16 2.43 -7.57
CA PHE A 12 -26.02 3.56 -6.66
C PHE A 12 -26.22 3.17 -5.18
N PHE A 13 -27.15 2.25 -4.89
CA PHE A 13 -27.42 1.80 -3.52
C PHE A 13 -26.34 0.87 -2.95
N SER A 14 -25.68 0.07 -3.80
CA SER A 14 -24.59 -0.82 -3.36
C SER A 14 -23.31 -0.07 -2.95
N ALA A 15 -23.16 1.20 -3.33
CA ALA A 15 -22.03 2.03 -2.92
C ALA A 15 -22.17 2.60 -1.49
N LEU A 16 -23.30 2.38 -0.81
CA LEU A 16 -23.59 2.96 0.51
C LEU A 16 -23.26 2.04 1.70
N PHE A 17 -22.87 0.78 1.46
CA PHE A 17 -22.47 -0.13 2.52
C PHE A 17 -20.97 -0.10 2.71
N ASP A 18 -20.47 0.97 3.33
CA ASP A 18 -19.12 1.00 3.85
C ASP A 18 -19.13 0.30 5.22
N THR A 19 -19.00 -1.03 5.20
CA THR A 19 -18.75 -1.79 6.42
C THR A 19 -17.37 -1.37 6.92
N GLY A 20 -17.31 -0.71 8.08
CA GLY A 20 -16.07 -0.19 8.67
C GLY A 20 -15.00 -1.25 8.90
N SER A 21 -14.29 -1.59 7.84
CA SER A 21 -13.16 -2.50 7.83
C SER A 21 -11.94 -1.75 8.33
N ALA A 22 -11.15 -2.40 9.19
CA ALA A 22 -9.86 -1.86 9.57
C ALA A 22 -8.94 -1.87 8.35
N LEU A 23 -8.24 -0.76 8.12
CA LEU A 23 -7.23 -0.63 7.07
C LEU A 23 -6.21 -1.76 7.16
N ASN A 24 -5.92 -2.45 6.07
CA ASN A 24 -4.88 -3.48 6.00
C ASN A 24 -3.62 -2.94 5.33
N CYS A 25 -2.46 -3.16 5.95
CA CYS A 25 -1.19 -2.72 5.40
C CYS A 25 -0.15 -3.84 5.41
N TRP A 26 0.78 -3.80 4.47
CA TRP A 26 1.98 -4.62 4.52
C TRP A 26 2.83 -4.26 5.72
N SER A 27 3.32 -5.29 6.42
CA SER A 27 4.19 -5.17 7.59
C SER A 27 5.46 -5.99 7.38
N CYS A 28 6.62 -5.34 7.25
CA CYS A 28 7.94 -5.99 7.19
C CYS A 28 9.09 -5.02 7.42
N ASP A 29 10.25 -5.58 7.76
CA ASP A 29 11.54 -4.88 7.88
C ASP A 29 12.63 -5.71 7.18
N SER A 30 13.27 -5.14 6.15
CA SER A 30 14.29 -5.83 5.38
C SER A 30 15.63 -6.01 6.09
N GLN A 31 15.81 -5.37 7.25
CA GLN A 31 17.08 -5.42 7.98
C GLN A 31 17.14 -6.53 9.01
N GLU A 32 16.03 -6.77 9.69
CA GLU A 32 16.03 -7.76 10.75
C GLU A 32 16.06 -9.17 10.17
N LYS A 33 15.17 -9.49 9.21
CA LYS A 33 14.92 -10.91 8.86
C LYS A 33 14.45 -11.22 7.45
N ALA A 34 14.13 -10.25 6.58
CA ALA A 34 13.49 -10.55 5.30
C ALA A 34 14.01 -9.70 4.14
N ASP A 35 15.03 -10.19 3.43
CA ASP A 35 15.41 -9.64 2.11
C ASP A 35 14.20 -9.62 1.15
N SER A 36 13.23 -10.53 1.34
CA SER A 36 11.94 -10.54 0.65
C SER A 36 11.09 -9.30 0.90
N CYS A 37 11.34 -8.49 1.93
CA CYS A 37 10.69 -7.19 2.09
C CYS A 37 11.16 -6.17 1.03
N ARG A 38 12.38 -6.29 0.48
CA ARG A 38 12.86 -5.38 -0.57
C ARG A 38 12.09 -5.63 -1.87
N ASP A 39 11.96 -6.89 -2.25
CA ASP A 39 11.53 -7.35 -3.58
C ASP A 39 10.35 -8.33 -3.55
N TYR A 40 9.43 -8.24 -2.57
CA TYR A 40 8.29 -9.16 -2.47
C TYR A 40 7.47 -9.28 -3.76
N PHE A 41 7.45 -8.23 -4.59
CA PHE A 41 6.71 -8.20 -5.86
C PHE A 41 7.54 -8.64 -7.08
N ASN A 42 8.79 -9.07 -6.86
CA ASN A 42 9.74 -9.54 -7.87
C ASN A 42 10.30 -10.94 -7.55
N ILE A 43 9.62 -11.71 -6.69
CA ILE A 43 9.96 -13.11 -6.39
C ILE A 43 9.14 -14.06 -7.28
N SER A 44 9.73 -15.22 -7.59
CA SER A 44 9.07 -16.25 -8.40
C SER A 44 7.92 -16.93 -7.64
N GLN A 45 6.95 -17.52 -8.36
CA GLN A 45 5.81 -18.23 -7.74
C GLN A 45 6.24 -19.34 -6.76
N ILE A 46 7.39 -19.98 -7.00
CA ILE A 46 7.94 -21.03 -6.13
C ILE A 46 8.40 -20.44 -4.78
N GLU A 47 9.01 -19.24 -4.81
CA GLU A 47 9.43 -18.54 -3.59
C GLU A 47 8.23 -17.99 -2.81
N ILE A 48 7.14 -17.64 -3.49
CA ILE A 48 5.90 -17.19 -2.83
C ILE A 48 5.29 -18.32 -2.00
N GLU A 49 5.17 -19.54 -2.54
CA GLU A 49 4.66 -20.68 -1.78
C GLU A 49 5.53 -21.03 -0.56
N GLU A 50 6.85 -20.91 -0.70
CA GLU A 50 7.76 -21.13 0.43
C GLU A 50 7.61 -20.03 1.49
N VAL A 51 7.51 -18.76 1.06
CA VAL A 51 7.23 -17.63 1.95
C VAL A 51 5.87 -17.80 2.64
N GLU A 52 4.82 -18.25 1.96
CA GLU A 52 3.51 -18.50 2.56
C GLU A 52 3.55 -19.64 3.59
N ARG A 53 4.27 -20.73 3.32
CA ARG A 53 4.48 -21.80 4.31
C ARG A 53 5.23 -21.29 5.53
N LEU A 54 6.25 -20.45 5.32
CA LEU A 54 7.08 -19.91 6.40
C LEU A 54 6.41 -18.76 7.15
N GLN A 55 5.51 -18.00 6.52
CA GLN A 55 4.71 -16.93 7.13
C GLN A 55 3.89 -17.41 8.33
N LYS A 56 3.54 -18.71 8.36
CA LYS A 56 2.90 -19.36 9.51
C LYS A 56 3.70 -19.17 10.81
N TYR A 57 5.02 -19.05 10.69
CA TYR A 57 5.92 -18.75 11.78
C TYR A 57 6.35 -17.30 11.62
N ASP A 58 6.10 -16.47 12.62
CA ASP A 58 6.26 -15.00 12.55
C ASP A 58 7.74 -14.56 12.48
N TYR A 59 8.40 -14.91 11.39
CA TYR A 59 9.83 -14.68 11.15
C TYR A 59 10.12 -13.33 10.48
N GLY A 60 9.14 -12.42 10.43
CA GLY A 60 9.33 -11.09 9.82
C GLY A 60 9.16 -11.05 8.29
N PHE A 61 8.57 -12.09 7.70
CA PHE A 61 8.18 -12.07 6.29
C PHE A 61 7.11 -11.00 6.02
N PRO A 62 7.10 -10.40 4.81
CA PRO A 62 6.04 -9.49 4.39
C PRO A 62 4.69 -10.17 4.52
N LYS A 63 3.80 -9.57 5.29
CA LYS A 63 2.40 -9.99 5.42
C LYS A 63 1.51 -8.77 5.56
N THR A 64 0.30 -8.88 5.05
CA THR A 64 -0.74 -7.89 5.31
C THR A 64 -1.29 -8.12 6.71
N LYS A 65 -1.54 -7.04 7.43
CA LYS A 65 -2.20 -7.10 8.73
C LYS A 65 -3.17 -5.93 8.89
N PRO A 66 -4.29 -6.14 9.58
CA PRO A 66 -5.18 -5.05 9.94
C PRO A 66 -4.45 -4.08 10.87
N CYS A 67 -4.69 -2.80 10.62
CA CYS A 67 -4.16 -1.71 11.40
C CYS A 67 -5.20 -1.29 12.42
N TYR A 68 -5.00 -1.76 13.65
CA TYR A 68 -5.75 -1.29 14.80
C TYR A 68 -4.97 -0.15 15.43
N GLY A 69 -5.52 1.05 15.38
CA GLY A 69 -4.97 2.20 16.07
C GLY A 69 -6.00 2.73 17.05
N ASP A 70 -5.61 2.87 18.32
CA ASP A 70 -6.34 3.64 19.33
C ASP A 70 -6.11 5.15 19.12
N GLY A 71 -6.19 5.59 17.85
CA GLY A 71 -5.99 6.98 17.49
C GLY A 71 -6.99 7.87 18.22
N THR A 72 -6.52 9.04 18.63
CA THR A 72 -7.42 10.09 19.12
C THR A 72 -8.26 10.66 17.97
N LYS A 73 -9.23 11.53 18.26
CA LYS A 73 -10.10 12.16 17.24
C LYS A 73 -9.33 12.94 16.17
N ASP A 74 -8.10 13.35 16.48
CA ASP A 74 -7.25 14.15 15.60
C ASP A 74 -6.20 13.30 14.88
N GLU A 75 -6.29 11.98 15.00
CA GLU A 75 -5.37 11.02 14.41
C GLU A 75 -6.12 10.01 13.53
N LYS A 76 -5.37 9.47 12.56
CA LYS A 76 -5.80 8.36 11.71
C LYS A 76 -4.69 7.34 11.60
N THR A 77 -5.07 6.12 11.27
CA THR A 77 -4.11 5.07 10.95
C THR A 77 -3.88 5.02 9.45
N VAL A 78 -2.63 4.94 9.03
CA VAL A 78 -2.19 4.89 7.63
C VAL A 78 -1.17 3.77 7.42
N CYS A 79 -1.01 3.34 6.18
CA CYS A 79 0.11 2.52 5.77
C CYS A 79 1.33 3.41 5.52
N LEU A 80 2.45 3.13 6.19
CA LEU A 80 3.73 3.81 5.98
C LEU A 80 4.68 2.91 5.18
N LYS A 81 5.44 3.52 4.27
CA LYS A 81 6.59 2.91 3.60
C LYS A 81 7.81 3.82 3.75
N LEU A 82 8.93 3.22 4.17
CA LEU A 82 10.24 3.85 4.26
C LEU A 82 11.22 3.04 3.43
N VAL A 83 12.06 3.75 2.66
CA VAL A 83 13.18 3.18 1.94
C VAL A 83 14.43 3.96 2.33
N PHE A 84 15.46 3.25 2.77
CA PHE A 84 16.74 3.82 3.13
C PHE A 84 17.79 3.39 2.13
N LYS A 85 18.77 4.27 1.92
CA LYS A 85 19.99 3.92 1.23
C LYS A 85 20.72 2.85 2.02
N GLY A 86 21.04 1.72 1.39
CA GLY A 86 21.66 0.56 2.04
C GLY A 86 22.94 0.89 2.79
N ALA A 87 23.02 0.48 4.05
CA ALA A 87 24.19 0.75 4.91
C ALA A 87 25.39 -0.19 4.65
N SER A 88 25.16 -1.40 4.12
CA SER A 88 26.19 -2.47 4.12
C SER A 88 26.42 -3.21 2.79
N SER A 89 25.72 -2.86 1.72
CA SER A 89 25.94 -3.47 0.39
C SER A 89 25.58 -2.44 -0.67
N LYS A 90 26.51 -2.14 -1.58
CA LYS A 90 26.50 -0.93 -2.44
C LYS A 90 25.26 -0.70 -3.32
N ASP A 91 24.27 -1.59 -3.36
CA ASP A 91 23.07 -1.44 -4.21
C ASP A 91 21.74 -1.92 -3.60
N LYS A 92 21.69 -2.37 -2.33
CA LYS A 92 20.43 -2.87 -1.74
C LYS A 92 19.82 -1.84 -0.80
N SER A 93 18.66 -1.28 -1.15
CA SER A 93 17.91 -0.37 -0.29
C SER A 93 17.23 -1.12 0.85
N ASP A 94 17.22 -0.56 2.05
CA ASP A 94 16.51 -1.15 3.18
C ASP A 94 15.06 -0.64 3.18
N VAL A 95 14.09 -1.54 3.32
CA VAL A 95 12.66 -1.21 3.22
C VAL A 95 11.95 -1.57 4.52
N ILE A 96 11.17 -0.62 5.04
CA ILE A 96 10.27 -0.82 6.18
C ILE A 96 8.85 -0.49 5.75
N ARG A 97 7.92 -1.39 6.04
CA ARG A 97 6.47 -1.21 5.83
C ARG A 97 5.74 -1.50 7.13
N ARG A 98 4.80 -0.65 7.52
CA ARG A 98 3.99 -0.85 8.73
C ARG A 98 2.75 0.02 8.76
N CYS A 99 1.80 -0.33 9.62
CA CYS A 99 0.76 0.60 10.09
C CYS A 99 1.40 1.72 10.93
N GLN A 100 0.90 2.94 10.80
CA GLN A 100 1.36 4.10 11.55
C GLN A 100 0.15 4.97 11.91
N VAL A 101 0.06 5.40 13.17
CA VAL A 101 -0.88 6.45 13.58
C VAL A 101 -0.24 7.80 13.30
N VAL A 102 -0.98 8.69 12.64
CA VAL A 102 -0.54 10.02 12.19
C VAL A 102 -1.64 11.05 12.44
N PRO A 103 -1.32 12.36 12.49
CA PRO A 103 -2.34 13.40 12.54
C PRO A 103 -3.25 13.36 11.32
N ASN A 104 -4.54 13.66 11.50
CA ASN A 104 -5.53 13.72 10.42
C ASN A 104 -5.15 14.70 9.30
N ALA A 105 -4.39 15.74 9.64
CA ALA A 105 -3.90 16.74 8.69
C ALA A 105 -2.84 16.20 7.72
N LEU A 106 -2.19 15.06 8.02
CA LEU A 106 -1.18 14.47 7.15
C LEU A 106 -1.85 13.94 5.87
N LYS A 107 -1.39 14.37 4.70
CA LYS A 107 -1.94 13.92 3.42
C LYS A 107 -1.27 12.63 2.98
N SER A 108 -1.99 11.79 2.25
CA SER A 108 -1.41 10.60 1.61
C SER A 108 -0.27 11.04 0.69
N GLY A 109 0.85 10.32 0.76
CA GLY A 109 2.12 10.64 0.12
C GLY A 109 3.11 11.34 1.06
N ASP A 110 2.62 12.08 2.07
CA ASP A 110 3.50 12.83 2.98
C ASP A 110 4.21 11.90 3.98
N CYS A 111 5.39 12.34 4.41
CA CYS A 111 6.17 11.68 5.44
C CYS A 111 5.80 12.21 6.84
N PRO A 112 5.48 11.36 7.81
CA PRO A 112 5.19 11.80 9.18
C PRO A 112 6.39 12.52 9.81
N GLU A 113 6.12 13.64 10.49
CA GLU A 113 7.14 14.34 11.27
C GLU A 113 7.63 13.51 12.46
N GLY A 114 8.88 13.73 12.88
CA GLY A 114 9.42 13.08 14.08
C GLY A 114 9.69 11.58 13.93
N LEU A 115 9.66 11.03 12.71
CA LEU A 115 10.18 9.69 12.46
C LEU A 115 11.66 9.63 12.84
N THR A 116 11.94 8.98 13.97
CA THR A 116 13.30 8.67 14.42
C THR A 116 13.91 7.60 13.52
N VAL A 117 14.37 8.06 12.35
CA VAL A 117 15.29 7.30 11.52
C VAL A 117 16.66 7.43 12.18
N GLY A 118 17.18 6.36 12.76
CA GLY A 118 18.47 6.38 13.46
C GLY A 118 19.54 7.13 12.66
N ASN A 119 20.28 8.02 13.32
CA ASN A 119 21.11 9.11 12.78
C ASN A 119 22.14 8.75 11.68
N SER A 120 22.26 7.49 11.28
CA SER A 120 23.24 7.00 10.30
C SER A 120 22.65 6.64 8.93
N ARG A 121 21.35 6.78 8.69
CA ARG A 121 20.71 6.33 7.44
C ARG A 121 20.10 7.48 6.66
N THR A 122 20.34 7.48 5.35
CA THR A 122 19.69 8.42 4.42
C THR A 122 18.38 7.81 3.95
N VAL A 123 17.29 8.54 4.13
CA VAL A 123 15.97 8.17 3.60
C VAL A 123 15.94 8.48 2.11
N GLU A 124 15.68 7.47 1.27
CA GLU A 124 15.47 7.62 -0.18
C GLU A 124 14.00 7.85 -0.52
N TYR A 125 13.10 7.20 0.24
CA TYR A 125 11.66 7.37 0.08
C TYR A 125 10.96 7.27 1.43
N CYS A 126 9.98 8.14 1.62
CA CYS A 126 9.03 8.07 2.71
C CYS A 126 7.67 8.49 2.17
N GLY A 127 6.64 7.70 2.46
CA GLY A 127 5.29 8.04 2.07
C GLY A 127 4.24 7.27 2.86
N THR A 128 3.08 7.89 3.00
CA THR A 128 1.90 7.30 3.65
C THR A 128 0.76 7.10 2.66
N CYS A 129 -0.17 6.21 2.96
CA CYS A 129 -1.39 6.02 2.18
C CYS A 129 -2.48 5.38 3.05
N ASP A 130 -3.74 5.51 2.64
CA ASP A 130 -4.94 5.28 3.46
C ASP A 130 -5.92 4.28 2.82
N THR A 131 -5.45 3.44 1.90
CA THR A 131 -6.21 2.33 1.31
C THR A 131 -5.53 0.99 1.57
N ASP A 132 -6.29 -0.10 1.53
CA ASP A 132 -5.73 -1.44 1.77
C ASP A 132 -4.54 -1.73 0.85
N ASP A 133 -3.49 -2.32 1.44
CA ASP A 133 -2.28 -2.81 0.79
C ASP A 133 -1.50 -1.77 -0.03
N CYS A 134 -1.80 -0.48 0.12
CA CYS A 134 -1.24 0.59 -0.71
C CYS A 134 0.28 0.79 -0.55
N ASN A 135 0.84 0.39 0.60
CA ASN A 135 2.28 0.46 0.85
C ASN A 135 3.07 -0.70 0.23
N SER A 136 2.42 -1.56 -0.56
CA SER A 136 3.06 -2.58 -1.40
C SER A 136 4.01 -1.97 -2.44
N ALA A 137 3.45 -1.07 -3.26
CA ALA A 137 4.09 -0.55 -4.46
C ALA A 137 5.18 0.48 -4.16
N ILE A 138 6.16 0.58 -5.05
CA ILE A 138 6.87 1.84 -5.28
C ILE A 138 5.83 2.73 -5.94
N ALA A 139 5.58 3.94 -5.43
CA ALA A 139 4.56 4.82 -5.97
C ALA A 139 4.79 5.01 -7.47
N ILE A 140 4.12 4.21 -8.30
CA ILE A 140 3.96 4.51 -9.70
C ILE A 140 2.92 5.61 -9.65
N GLU A 141 3.36 6.86 -9.75
CA GLU A 141 2.49 8.01 -9.99
C GLU A 141 1.69 7.70 -11.26
N THR A 142 0.55 7.05 -11.08
CA THR A 142 -0.11 6.37 -12.17
C THR A 142 -1.09 7.36 -12.76
N ASN A 143 -0.76 7.76 -13.99
CA ASN A 143 -1.66 8.28 -15.01
C ASN A 143 -2.76 7.25 -15.38
N ILE A 144 -3.41 6.60 -14.40
CA ILE A 144 -4.55 5.67 -14.59
C ILE A 144 -5.68 6.36 -15.35
N PHE A 145 -5.84 7.68 -15.16
CA PHE A 145 -6.74 8.51 -15.96
C PHE A 145 -6.46 8.42 -17.47
N LEU A 146 -5.19 8.31 -17.89
CA LEU A 146 -4.81 8.18 -19.29
C LEU A 146 -5.17 6.80 -19.87
N ALA A 147 -5.04 5.74 -19.06
CA ALA A 147 -5.41 4.38 -19.47
C ALA A 147 -6.92 4.23 -19.66
N ILE A 148 -7.72 4.83 -18.78
CA ILE A 148 -9.20 4.85 -18.89
C ILE A 148 -9.65 5.70 -20.09
N LEU A 149 -8.98 6.84 -20.34
CA LEU A 149 -9.24 7.69 -21.51
C LEU A 149 -8.95 6.95 -22.82
N MET A 150 -7.86 6.18 -22.90
CA MET A 150 -7.55 5.41 -24.11
C MET A 150 -8.56 4.28 -24.38
N MET A 151 -9.08 3.62 -23.34
CA MET A 151 -10.09 2.57 -23.51
C MET A 151 -11.44 3.12 -23.99
N THR A 152 -11.83 4.31 -23.54
CA THR A 152 -13.08 4.96 -23.99
C THR A 152 -12.99 5.50 -25.41
N LEU A 153 -11.83 6.03 -25.81
CA LEU A 153 -11.58 6.47 -27.19
C LEU A 153 -11.54 5.29 -28.19
N LEU A 154 -10.93 4.14 -27.81
CA LEU A 154 -10.90 2.96 -28.67
C LEU A 154 -12.29 2.33 -28.90
N HIS A 155 -13.17 2.39 -27.90
CA HIS A 155 -14.54 1.87 -28.04
C HIS A 155 -15.36 2.74 -28.99
N SER A 156 -15.20 4.06 -28.90
CA SER A 156 -15.93 5.02 -29.73
C SER A 156 -15.56 4.90 -31.22
N ALA A 157 -14.29 4.55 -31.53
CA ALA A 157 -13.79 4.41 -32.89
C ALA A 157 -14.27 3.15 -33.64
N LYS A 158 -14.82 2.14 -32.95
CA LYS A 158 -15.36 0.92 -33.58
C LYS A 158 -16.85 1.00 -33.95
N THR A 159 -17.52 2.07 -33.53
CA THR A 159 -18.96 2.28 -33.72
C THR A 159 -19.31 3.23 -34.87
N LEU A 160 -18.32 3.63 -35.69
CA LEU A 160 -18.50 4.42 -36.89
C LEU A 160 -18.25 3.60 -38.15
#